data_AF-A0A418MN21-F1
#
_entry.id   AF-A0A418MN21-F1
#
_cell.length_a   1.000
_cell.length_b   1.000
_cell.length_c   1.000
_cell.angle_alpha   90.00
_cell.angle_beta   90.00
_cell.angle_gamma   90.00
#
_symmetry.space_group_name_H-M   'P 1'
#
loop_
_entity.id
_entity.type
_entity.pdbx_description
1 polymer ?
#
loop_
_entity_poly.entity_id
_entity_poly.type
_entity_poly.pdbx_seq_one_letter_code
_entity_poly.pdbx_strand_id
1 'polypeptide(L)'
;MTSVRTHGTYRRRLTDAALGGCAVVIDLLVRRFKCVSQVCPALTFVEQVPGLTHPHGRRTPVLQQQLVQMAVALAARPAARLARRLGLPVAKDTLLRLVR
;
A
#
# COMPACT_ATOMS: atom_id res chain seq x y z
N MET A 1 -7.57 4.69 15.23
CA MET A 1 -8.53 5.79 15.45
C MET A 1 -9.83 5.44 14.73
N THR A 2 -10.96 5.50 15.41
CA THR A 2 -12.29 5.19 14.86
C THR A 2 -13.22 6.39 15.10
N SER A 3 -13.93 6.81 14.06
CA SER A 3 -14.94 7.88 14.08
C SER A 3 -15.98 7.52 13.04
N VAL A 4 -17.24 7.73 13.37
CA VAL A 4 -18.37 7.48 12.46
C VAL A 4 -18.75 8.73 11.66
N ARG A 5 -18.21 9.91 11.99
CA ARG A 5 -18.54 11.16 11.31
C ARG A 5 -17.84 11.25 9.96
N THR A 6 -18.56 10.99 8.88
CA THR A 6 -18.05 11.13 7.51
C THR A 6 -17.91 12.61 7.12
N HIS A 7 -16.73 12.97 6.61
CA HIS A 7 -16.39 14.28 6.04
C HIS A 7 -16.51 14.29 4.51
N GLY A 8 -16.39 13.12 3.87
CA GLY A 8 -16.48 12.98 2.42
C GLY A 8 -15.90 11.65 1.97
N THR A 9 -15.57 11.56 0.69
CA THR A 9 -14.93 10.39 0.09
C THR A 9 -13.53 10.72 -0.40
N TYR A 10 -12.71 9.69 -0.58
CA TYR A 10 -11.35 9.79 -1.10
C TYR A 10 -11.11 8.63 -2.05
N ARG A 11 -10.65 8.95 -3.26
CA ARG A 11 -10.28 7.93 -4.25
C ARG A 11 -8.82 7.52 -4.04
N ARG A 12 -8.58 6.24 -3.79
CA ARG A 12 -7.25 5.67 -3.54
C ARG A 12 -6.95 4.62 -4.60
N ARG A 13 -5.81 4.79 -5.27
CA ARG A 13 -5.25 3.80 -6.19
C ARG A 13 -4.08 3.09 -5.54
N LEU A 14 -4.16 1.76 -5.46
CA LEU A 14 -3.14 0.89 -4.90
C LEU A 14 -2.59 -0.04 -5.97
N THR A 15 -1.27 -0.15 -6.07
CA THR A 15 -0.66 -1.22 -6.85
C THR A 15 -0.80 -2.54 -6.08
N ASP A 16 -1.19 -3.60 -6.77
CA ASP A 16 -1.36 -4.94 -6.20
C ASP A 16 -0.45 -5.96 -6.87
N ALA A 17 -0.49 -7.20 -6.37
CA ALA A 17 0.15 -8.35 -6.97
C ALA A 17 -0.22 -8.45 -8.46
N ALA A 18 0.76 -8.84 -9.28
CA ALA A 18 0.54 -9.00 -10.70
C ALA A 18 -0.35 -10.20 -10.98
N LEU A 19 -1.23 -10.06 -11.95
CA LEU A 19 -2.09 -11.14 -12.44
C LEU A 19 -1.61 -11.49 -13.86
N GLY A 20 -1.17 -12.73 -14.07
CA GLY A 20 -0.64 -13.17 -15.37
C GLY A 20 0.59 -12.38 -15.84
N GLY A 21 1.38 -11.81 -14.92
CA GLY A 21 2.50 -10.93 -15.26
C GLY A 21 2.12 -9.49 -15.61
N CYS A 22 0.83 -9.14 -15.53
CA CYS A 22 0.34 -7.79 -15.75
C CYS A 22 0.25 -7.02 -14.43
N ALA A 23 0.69 -5.75 -14.45
CA ALA A 23 0.55 -4.86 -13.30
C ALA A 23 -0.93 -4.59 -13.01
N VAL A 24 -1.35 -4.74 -11.75
CA VAL A 24 -2.72 -4.51 -11.31
C VAL A 24 -2.78 -3.27 -10.43
N VAL A 25 -3.85 -2.48 -10.63
CA VAL A 25 -4.19 -1.36 -9.77
C VAL A 25 -5.60 -1.57 -9.24
N ILE A 26 -5.72 -1.53 -7.91
CA ILE A 26 -7.00 -1.51 -7.24
C ILE A 26 -7.39 -0.04 -7.02
N ASP A 27 -8.53 0.35 -7.56
CA ASP A 27 -9.10 1.69 -7.40
C ASP A 27 -10.28 1.65 -6.43
N LEU A 28 -10.16 2.41 -5.34
CA LEU A 28 -11.04 2.36 -4.19
C LEU A 28 -11.64 3.73 -3.93
N LEU A 29 -12.95 3.80 -3.76
CA LEU A 29 -13.59 4.96 -3.15
C LEU A 29 -13.83 4.66 -1.66
N VAL A 30 -13.06 5.31 -0.79
CA VAL A 30 -13.10 5.08 0.66
C VAL A 30 -13.61 6.33 1.37
N ARG A 31 -14.16 6.15 2.58
CA ARG A 31 -14.65 7.29 3.37
C ARG A 31 -13.49 8.08 3.99
N ARG A 32 -13.67 9.39 4.08
CA ARG A 32 -12.85 10.28 4.92
C ARG A 32 -13.67 10.63 6.14
N PHE A 33 -13.13 10.40 7.33
CA PHE A 33 -13.75 10.71 8.60
C PHE A 33 -13.18 12.00 9.18
N LYS A 34 -14.00 12.71 9.97
CA LYS A 34 -13.57 13.81 10.84
C LYS A 34 -13.44 13.28 12.27
N CYS A 35 -12.35 13.60 12.96
CA CYS A 35 -12.23 13.30 14.38
C CYS A 35 -13.11 14.28 15.16
N VAL A 36 -13.94 13.77 16.07
CA VAL A 36 -14.88 14.61 16.85
C VAL A 36 -14.24 15.10 18.16
N SER A 37 -13.18 14.42 18.61
CA SER A 37 -12.45 14.81 19.81
C SER A 37 -11.62 16.07 19.58
N GLN A 38 -11.76 17.06 20.47
CA GLN A 38 -11.03 18.34 20.41
C GLN A 38 -9.53 18.17 20.68
N VAL A 39 -9.12 17.10 21.37
CA VAL A 39 -7.72 16.78 21.65
C VAL A 39 -7.08 15.92 20.55
N CYS A 40 -7.82 15.59 19.50
CA CYS A 40 -7.35 14.72 18.43
C CYS A 40 -6.44 15.49 17.48
N PRO A 41 -5.15 15.10 17.33
CA PRO A 41 -4.21 15.81 16.45
C PRO A 41 -4.57 15.66 14.97
N ALA A 42 -5.28 14.58 14.60
CA ALA A 42 -5.74 14.34 13.25
C ALA A 42 -7.16 14.86 13.05
N LEU A 43 -7.31 16.01 12.39
CA LEU A 43 -8.61 16.61 12.08
C LEU A 43 -9.47 15.71 11.16
N THR A 44 -8.81 15.02 10.22
CA THR A 44 -9.46 14.03 9.35
C THR A 44 -8.57 12.82 9.14
N PHE A 45 -9.17 11.64 8.99
CA PHE A 45 -8.45 10.42 8.62
C PHE A 45 -9.24 9.61 7.59
N VAL A 46 -8.55 8.76 6.84
CA VAL A 46 -9.15 7.96 5.77
C VAL A 46 -9.46 6.57 6.30
N GLU A 47 -10.61 6.03 5.89
CA GLU A 47 -11.01 4.65 6.14
C GLU A 47 -9.91 3.67 5.74
N GLN A 48 -9.62 2.72 6.63
CA GLN A 48 -8.74 1.61 6.34
C GLN A 48 -9.60 0.35 6.15
N VAL A 49 -9.67 -0.13 4.92
CA VAL A 49 -10.17 -1.45 4.56
C VAL A 49 -9.18 -2.50 5.06
N PRO A 50 -9.58 -3.38 6.02
CA PRO A 50 -8.71 -4.43 6.55
C PRO A 50 -8.17 -5.32 5.45
N GLY A 51 -6.90 -5.73 5.56
CA GLY A 51 -6.22 -6.58 4.57
C GLY A 51 -5.84 -5.89 3.25
N LEU A 52 -6.46 -4.75 2.91
CA LEU A 52 -6.25 -4.08 1.63
C LEU A 52 -5.46 -2.77 1.76
N THR A 53 -5.62 -2.07 2.87
CA THR A 53 -5.08 -0.73 3.06
C THR A 53 -4.33 -0.60 4.38
N HIS A 54 -3.26 0.19 4.37
CA HIS A 54 -2.59 0.69 5.57
C HIS A 54 -2.32 2.20 5.41
N PRO A 55 -2.12 2.97 6.50
CA PRO A 55 -1.86 4.41 6.42
C PRO A 55 -0.67 4.73 5.50
N HIS A 56 -0.82 5.75 4.65
CA HIS A 56 0.19 6.21 3.67
C HIS A 56 0.67 5.18 2.62
N GLY A 57 0.19 3.95 2.66
CA GLY A 57 0.55 2.89 1.71
C GLY A 57 0.15 3.20 0.28
N ARG A 58 1.04 2.91 -0.68
CA ARG A 58 0.72 2.97 -2.12
C ARG A 58 0.61 1.58 -2.76
N ARG A 59 0.88 0.54 -1.97
CA ARG A 59 0.81 -0.87 -2.37
C ARG A 59 -0.13 -1.61 -1.42
N THR A 60 -0.77 -2.66 -1.92
CA THR A 60 -1.49 -3.58 -1.05
C THR A 60 -0.50 -4.28 -0.10
N PRO A 61 -0.97 -4.71 1.09
CA PRO A 61 -0.16 -5.51 2.01
C PRO A 61 0.41 -6.78 1.34
N VAL A 62 -0.37 -7.43 0.46
CA VAL A 62 0.05 -8.62 -0.28
C VAL A 62 1.24 -8.31 -1.18
N LEU A 63 1.16 -7.26 -2.02
CA LEU A 63 2.28 -6.87 -2.86
C LEU A 63 3.51 -6.51 -2.02
N GLN A 64 3.31 -5.78 -0.92
CA GLN A 64 4.41 -5.41 -0.04
C GLN A 64 5.13 -6.64 0.56
N GLN A 65 4.37 -7.64 1.01
CA GLN A 65 4.93 -8.89 1.52
C GLN A 65 5.68 -9.67 0.45
N GLN A 66 5.15 -9.78 -0.76
CA GLN A 66 5.84 -10.43 -1.88
C GLN A 66 7.19 -9.75 -2.19
N LEU A 67 7.22 -8.41 -2.21
CA LEU A 67 8.45 -7.67 -2.45
C LEU A 67 9.48 -7.85 -1.32
N VAL A 68 9.03 -7.91 -0.07
CA VAL A 68 9.90 -8.24 1.09
C VAL A 68 10.47 -9.64 0.95
N GLN A 69 9.65 -10.64 0.66
CA GLN A 69 10.09 -12.03 0.48
C GLN A 69 11.13 -12.15 -0.64
N MET A 70 10.89 -11.51 -1.79
CA MET A 70 11.87 -11.46 -2.88
C MET A 70 13.18 -10.79 -2.44
N ALA A 71 13.11 -9.67 -1.72
CA ALA A 71 14.29 -8.93 -1.26
C ALA A 71 15.12 -9.72 -0.24
N VAL A 72 14.46 -10.43 0.68
CA VAL A 72 15.11 -11.32 1.66
C VAL A 72 15.75 -12.52 0.97
N ALA A 73 15.07 -13.14 0.02
CA ALA A 73 15.56 -14.35 -0.65
C ALA A 73 16.67 -14.09 -1.67
N LEU A 74 16.62 -12.97 -2.41
CA LEU A 74 17.45 -12.73 -3.59
C LEU A 74 18.39 -11.53 -3.45
N ALA A 75 18.35 -10.80 -2.33
CA ALA A 75 18.89 -9.46 -2.18
C ALA A 75 18.26 -8.43 -3.16
N ALA A 76 18.52 -7.14 -2.93
CA ALA A 76 17.77 -6.08 -3.59
C ALA A 76 17.90 -6.02 -5.12
N ARG A 77 19.11 -6.14 -5.69
CA ARG A 77 19.31 -6.02 -7.15
C ARG A 77 18.69 -7.18 -7.93
N PRO A 78 18.94 -8.46 -7.56
CA PRO A 78 18.30 -9.58 -8.25
C PRO A 78 16.78 -9.60 -8.05
N ALA A 79 16.29 -9.27 -6.85
CA ALA A 79 14.85 -9.15 -6.59
C ALA A 79 14.18 -8.08 -7.48
N ALA A 80 14.80 -6.91 -7.68
CA ALA A 80 14.27 -5.88 -8.58
C ALA A 80 14.17 -6.35 -10.04
N ARG A 81 15.14 -7.15 -10.51
CA ARG A 81 15.09 -7.75 -11.86
C ARG A 81 13.99 -8.80 -11.99
N LEU A 82 13.84 -9.67 -10.98
CA LEU A 82 12.77 -10.66 -10.97
C LEU A 82 11.40 -9.99 -10.93
N ALA A 83 11.20 -9.03 -10.03
CA ALA A 83 9.96 -8.29 -9.90
C ALA A 83 9.55 -7.66 -11.25
N ARG A 84 10.49 -7.02 -11.98
CA ARG A 84 10.21 -6.49 -13.33
C ARG A 84 9.70 -7.55 -14.31
N ARG A 85 10.26 -8.77 -14.30
CA ARG A 85 9.80 -9.88 -15.15
C ARG A 85 8.40 -10.37 -14.78
N LEU A 86 7.99 -10.19 -13.52
CA LEU A 86 6.67 -10.54 -13.01
C LEU A 86 5.65 -9.40 -13.17
N GLY A 87 5.93 -8.34 -13.94
CA GLY A 87 5.06 -7.16 -14.03
C GLY A 87 5.11 -6.23 -12.82
N LEU A 88 6.07 -6.47 -11.93
CA LEU A 88 6.47 -5.84 -10.66
C LEU A 88 7.48 -4.70 -10.70
N PRO A 89 7.47 -3.67 -11.56
CA PRO A 89 8.61 -2.77 -11.67
C PRO A 89 8.87 -2.00 -10.35
N VAL A 90 9.98 -2.33 -9.69
CA VAL A 90 10.43 -1.70 -8.45
C VAL A 90 11.94 -1.48 -8.48
N ALA A 91 12.40 -0.37 -7.90
CA ALA A 91 13.82 -0.07 -7.78
C ALA A 91 14.48 -0.88 -6.65
N LYS A 92 15.77 -1.21 -6.81
CA LYS A 92 16.56 -1.90 -5.76
C LYS A 92 16.51 -1.16 -4.42
N ASP A 93 16.55 0.17 -4.44
CA ASP A 93 16.61 0.98 -3.22
C ASP A 93 15.26 0.96 -2.48
N THR A 94 14.15 0.81 -3.22
CA THR A 94 12.84 0.56 -2.62
C THR A 94 12.83 -0.78 -1.89
N LEU A 95 13.40 -1.83 -2.50
CA LEU A 95 13.50 -3.14 -1.85
C LEU A 95 14.39 -3.11 -0.62
N LEU A 96 15.52 -2.41 -0.65
CA LEU A 96 16.38 -2.23 0.52
C LEU A 96 15.65 -1.53 1.67
N ARG A 97 14.80 -0.53 1.38
CA ARG A 97 14.00 0.14 2.41
C ARG A 97 12.89 -0.73 2.99
N LEU A 98 12.45 -1.77 2.29
CA LEU A 98 11.42 -2.68 2.80
C LEU A 98 11.97 -3.72 3.78
N VAL A 99 13.28 -3.95 3.79
CA VAL A 99 13.96 -4.95 4.65
C VAL A 99 14.89 -4.33 5.70
N ARG A 100 14.94 -2.99 5.77
CA ARG A 100 15.58 -2.24 6.85
C ARG A 100 14.54 -1.91 7.90
#